data_AF-A0AAE8SU68-F1
#
_entry.id   AF-A0AAE8SU68-F1
#
_cell.length_a   1.000
_cell.length_b   1.000
_cell.length_c   1.000
_cell.angle_alpha   90.00
_cell.angle_beta   90.00
_cell.angle_gamma   90.00
#
_symmetry.space_group_name_H-M   'P 1'
#
loop_
_entity.id
_entity.type
_entity.pdbx_description
1 polymer ?
#
loop_
_entity_poly.entity_id
_entity_poly.type
_entity_poly.pdbx_seq_one_letter_code
_entity_poly.pdbx_strand_id
1 'polypeptide(L)'
;MAPSRAPGRPFGHSLFLITLLLGIILVLVQPAVSSTPPAQDQEEAAKDLICHTDNPAECYPRVFEPTDEFQIIHPDQEVPPGLHVRLNIWNGEKEGKINVPDEIDPSLEGLPTDNAVVLVEQEGEPRDEPRIPKGAPEYEPVGQIKVPPVEEGSFFESIEVVKRGVPAEAGEVAFRAALENLLEMSSDIYYGLKLTENAEAVKTLLCLMVGGDASGSATADDGQAAARILAGAVQNNVKALAEVEKIWADAMASTCSPRDDAPTLEAAFYASLMPADESLLSPEEYSRAVSRVGSTVFAAKGLVQNPAIRDDFLAKGGMRNLVEILAAGDERWAPVQRKVGHLLLDTFLDPEGGATLGVWPQGQAAGDDGDNANMSSCKQSDAASICSQTPLLPSPRYDEAAAASHRRRLRTKLRTALSDVGTPPTSRYDAAHGLETPGHVDLVMLRGVAARI
;
A
#
# COMPACT_ATOMS: atom_id res chain seq x y z
N MET A 1 6.56 -48.53 -45.62
CA MET A 1 5.38 -48.46 -46.50
C MET A 1 4.28 -47.69 -45.78
N ALA A 2 4.05 -46.43 -46.17
CA ALA A 2 2.73 -45.77 -46.13
C ALA A 2 1.90 -46.32 -47.33
N PRO A 3 0.59 -46.00 -47.56
CA PRO A 3 -0.22 -44.88 -47.04
C PRO A 3 -1.68 -45.25 -46.66
N SER A 4 -2.50 -44.33 -46.11
CA SER A 4 -3.61 -43.70 -46.85
C SER A 4 -4.33 -42.62 -46.00
N ARG A 5 -4.75 -41.54 -46.67
CA ARG A 5 -5.46 -40.33 -46.19
C ARG A 5 -6.98 -40.45 -46.39
N ALA A 6 -7.76 -39.70 -45.60
CA ALA A 6 -8.95 -38.99 -46.09
C ALA A 6 -9.26 -37.73 -45.22
N PRO A 7 -9.68 -36.59 -45.81
CA PRO A 7 -9.98 -35.34 -45.11
C PRO A 7 -11.50 -35.07 -44.96
N GLY A 8 -11.92 -34.47 -43.83
CA GLY A 8 -13.28 -33.96 -43.63
C GLY A 8 -13.36 -32.43 -43.81
N ARG A 9 -14.32 -31.96 -44.61
CA ARG A 9 -14.70 -30.54 -44.80
C ARG A 9 -15.94 -30.18 -43.95
N PRO A 10 -16.11 -28.90 -43.54
CA PRO A 10 -17.25 -28.44 -42.74
C PRO A 10 -18.47 -28.02 -43.60
N PHE A 11 -19.68 -28.26 -43.09
CA PHE A 11 -20.96 -27.85 -43.69
C PHE A 11 -21.80 -27.01 -42.70
N GLY A 12 -22.20 -25.80 -43.14
CA GLY A 12 -23.58 -25.30 -42.93
C GLY A 12 -23.92 -24.46 -41.69
N HIS A 13 -23.42 -23.22 -41.57
CA HIS A 13 -23.96 -22.21 -40.63
C HIS A 13 -24.79 -21.09 -41.30
N SER A 14 -25.17 -21.23 -42.57
CA SER A 14 -25.82 -20.17 -43.35
C SER A 14 -27.35 -20.32 -43.52
N LEU A 15 -28.05 -21.00 -42.59
CA LEU A 15 -29.50 -21.20 -42.70
C LEU A 15 -30.32 -20.86 -41.44
N PHE A 16 -29.72 -20.21 -40.44
CA PHE A 16 -30.41 -19.81 -39.20
C PHE A 16 -30.71 -18.32 -39.07
N LEU A 17 -30.29 -17.48 -40.03
CA LEU A 17 -30.47 -16.02 -39.97
C LEU A 17 -31.62 -15.46 -40.83
N ILE A 18 -32.35 -16.29 -41.57
CA ILE A 18 -33.41 -15.83 -42.49
C ILE A 18 -34.83 -16.03 -41.90
N THR A 19 -34.97 -16.78 -40.81
CA THR A 19 -36.29 -17.07 -40.20
C THR A 19 -36.72 -16.10 -39.10
N LEU A 20 -35.87 -15.15 -38.67
CA LEU A 20 -36.20 -14.18 -37.60
C LEU A 20 -36.76 -12.84 -38.13
N LEU A 21 -36.64 -12.55 -39.42
CA LEU A 21 -36.98 -11.24 -40.01
C LEU A 21 -38.36 -11.14 -40.66
N LEU A 22 -39.19 -12.20 -40.61
CA LEU A 22 -40.51 -12.23 -41.27
C LEU A 22 -41.71 -12.21 -40.29
N GLY A 23 -41.48 -11.83 -39.02
CA GLY A 23 -42.49 -11.88 -37.95
C GLY A 23 -43.06 -10.54 -37.46
N ILE A 24 -42.58 -9.39 -37.97
CA ILE A 24 -42.96 -8.06 -37.45
C ILE A 24 -43.50 -7.17 -38.59
N ILE A 25 -44.34 -7.75 -39.45
CA ILE A 25 -45.16 -6.99 -40.42
C ILE A 25 -46.55 -7.64 -40.45
N LEU A 26 -47.37 -7.39 -39.43
CA LEU A 26 -48.83 -7.39 -39.52
C LEU A 26 -49.42 -6.88 -38.19
N VAL A 27 -49.88 -5.64 -38.14
CA VAL A 27 -51.15 -5.15 -37.54
C VAL A 27 -51.11 -3.62 -37.61
N LEU A 28 -51.76 -3.08 -38.65
CA LEU A 28 -52.21 -1.70 -38.80
C LEU A 28 -53.74 -1.73 -38.65
N VAL A 29 -54.34 -1.00 -37.70
CA VAL A 29 -55.69 -0.37 -37.82
C VAL A 29 -55.84 0.73 -36.74
N GLN A 30 -56.11 1.98 -37.13
CA GLN A 30 -56.48 3.11 -36.26
C GLN A 30 -58.02 3.20 -36.05
N PRO A 31 -58.51 4.03 -35.10
CA PRO A 31 -59.05 5.31 -35.55
C PRO A 31 -58.75 6.51 -34.63
N ALA A 32 -58.66 7.69 -35.26
CA ALA A 32 -58.60 8.99 -34.61
C ALA A 32 -59.99 9.40 -34.08
N VAL A 33 -60.06 9.81 -32.82
CA VAL A 33 -61.23 10.46 -32.22
C VAL A 33 -60.81 11.86 -31.79
N SER A 34 -61.25 12.86 -32.54
CA SER A 34 -61.19 14.26 -32.15
C SER A 34 -62.18 14.48 -31.00
N SER A 35 -61.68 14.82 -29.81
CA SER A 35 -62.49 15.32 -28.71
C SER A 35 -61.96 16.69 -28.30
N THR A 36 -62.81 17.70 -28.49
CA THR A 36 -62.64 19.05 -27.99
C THR A 36 -62.72 19.00 -26.46
N PRO A 37 -61.73 19.49 -25.69
CA PRO A 37 -61.92 19.67 -24.27
C PRO A 37 -62.92 20.82 -24.02
N PRO A 38 -63.89 20.62 -23.11
CA PRO A 38 -64.79 21.68 -22.68
C PRO A 38 -64.01 22.75 -21.89
N ALA A 39 -64.44 23.99 -22.05
CA ALA A 39 -64.02 25.13 -21.25
C ALA A 39 -64.55 24.98 -19.80
N GLN A 40 -63.90 24.16 -18.99
CA GLN A 40 -64.05 24.12 -17.54
C GLN A 40 -62.70 23.68 -16.98
N ASP A 41 -61.95 24.63 -16.43
CA ASP A 41 -60.86 24.47 -15.42
C ASP A 41 -60.01 25.76 -15.32
N GLN A 42 -60.60 26.93 -15.52
CA GLN A 42 -59.90 28.22 -15.30
C GLN A 42 -60.01 28.74 -13.86
N GLU A 43 -60.60 27.98 -12.93
CA GLU A 43 -60.89 28.47 -11.57
C GLU A 43 -60.10 27.75 -10.45
N GLU A 44 -59.37 26.66 -10.74
CA GLU A 44 -58.43 26.06 -9.79
C GLU A 44 -56.96 26.47 -9.99
N ALA A 45 -56.56 26.92 -11.19
CA ALA A 45 -55.19 27.36 -11.47
C ALA A 45 -54.80 28.70 -10.78
N ALA A 46 -55.77 29.47 -10.28
CA ALA A 46 -55.52 30.76 -9.65
C ALA A 46 -55.10 30.67 -8.16
N LYS A 47 -55.10 29.47 -7.56
CA LYS A 47 -54.89 29.30 -6.11
C LYS A 47 -53.48 28.87 -5.68
N ASP A 48 -52.58 28.59 -6.63
CA ASP A 48 -51.20 28.16 -6.36
C ASP A 48 -50.17 28.99 -7.13
N LEU A 49 -50.48 30.27 -7.41
CA LEU A 49 -49.56 31.23 -8.02
C LEU A 49 -48.93 32.14 -6.96
N ILE A 50 -47.60 32.26 -6.96
CA ILE A 50 -46.85 33.23 -6.18
C ILE A 50 -46.66 34.47 -7.05
N CYS A 51 -47.11 35.63 -6.57
CA CYS A 51 -46.96 36.92 -7.24
C CYS A 51 -46.19 37.88 -6.32
N HIS A 52 -45.07 38.44 -6.80
CA HIS A 52 -44.28 39.41 -6.01
C HIS A 52 -44.67 40.87 -6.25
N THR A 53 -45.44 41.13 -7.29
CA THR A 53 -45.87 42.47 -7.71
C THR A 53 -47.37 42.44 -8.06
N ASP A 54 -47.99 43.61 -8.12
CA ASP A 54 -49.38 43.76 -8.57
C ASP A 54 -49.55 43.48 -10.08
N ASN A 55 -48.47 43.11 -10.77
CA ASN A 55 -48.46 42.75 -12.18
C ASN A 55 -48.77 41.25 -12.33
N PRO A 56 -49.94 40.87 -12.87
CA PRO A 56 -50.33 39.46 -13.00
C PRO A 56 -49.44 38.67 -13.97
N ALA A 57 -48.61 39.34 -14.77
CA ALA A 57 -47.65 38.70 -15.68
C ALA A 57 -46.37 38.20 -14.98
N GLU A 58 -46.13 38.59 -13.72
CA GLU A 58 -44.95 38.19 -12.92
C GLU A 58 -45.28 37.10 -11.90
N CYS A 59 -46.48 36.53 -11.99
CA CYS A 59 -46.90 35.41 -11.16
C CYS A 59 -46.36 34.10 -11.72
N TYR A 60 -45.83 33.24 -10.85
CA TYR A 60 -45.33 31.92 -11.21
C TYR A 60 -45.90 30.84 -10.29
N PRO A 61 -45.94 29.56 -10.71
CA PRO A 61 -46.50 28.49 -9.88
C PRO A 61 -45.70 28.26 -8.59
N ARG A 62 -46.38 27.95 -7.47
CA ARG A 62 -45.76 27.64 -6.19
C ARG A 62 -44.82 26.44 -6.26
N VAL A 63 -45.19 25.42 -7.02
CA VAL A 63 -44.35 24.24 -7.26
C VAL A 63 -43.64 24.43 -8.60
N PHE A 64 -42.35 24.10 -8.65
CA PHE A 64 -41.57 24.15 -9.88
C PHE A 64 -42.06 23.11 -10.88
N GLU A 65 -42.43 23.57 -12.08
CA GLU A 65 -42.83 22.72 -13.21
C GLU A 65 -41.61 22.48 -14.11
N PRO A 66 -40.91 21.35 -13.94
CA PRO A 66 -39.69 21.06 -14.68
C PRO A 66 -40.01 20.79 -16.16
N THR A 67 -39.13 21.25 -17.05
CA THR A 67 -39.10 20.86 -18.46
C THR A 67 -37.80 20.12 -18.77
N ASP A 68 -37.62 19.72 -20.02
CA ASP A 68 -36.39 19.09 -20.52
C ASP A 68 -35.21 20.08 -20.62
N GLU A 69 -35.48 21.39 -20.56
CA GLU A 69 -34.47 22.44 -20.59
C GLU A 69 -34.32 23.09 -19.21
N PHE A 70 -33.13 23.63 -18.93
CA PHE A 70 -32.87 24.35 -17.68
C PHE A 70 -33.71 25.63 -17.61
N GLN A 71 -34.62 25.68 -16.64
CA GLN A 71 -35.40 26.87 -16.32
C GLN A 71 -34.99 27.45 -14.97
N ILE A 72 -35.12 28.76 -14.81
CA ILE A 72 -34.82 29.44 -13.55
C ILE A 72 -35.83 29.02 -12.48
N ILE A 73 -35.31 28.63 -11.32
CA ILE A 73 -36.09 28.32 -10.12
C ILE A 73 -36.19 29.61 -9.30
N HIS A 74 -37.41 30.07 -9.04
CA HIS A 74 -37.62 31.29 -8.25
C HIS A 74 -37.42 31.05 -6.74
N PRO A 75 -37.07 32.09 -5.95
CA PRO A 75 -36.63 31.94 -4.55
C PRO A 75 -37.64 31.28 -3.60
N ASP A 76 -38.94 31.47 -3.85
CA ASP A 76 -40.04 30.99 -3.01
C ASP A 76 -40.76 29.77 -3.60
N GLN A 77 -40.18 29.17 -4.65
CA GLN A 77 -40.75 28.05 -5.37
C GLN A 77 -40.32 26.71 -4.74
N GLU A 78 -41.29 25.82 -4.50
CA GLU A 78 -41.03 24.48 -4.00
C GLU A 78 -40.48 23.59 -5.13
N VAL A 79 -39.31 22.97 -4.90
CA VAL A 79 -38.62 22.13 -5.89
C VAL A 79 -38.94 20.66 -5.64
N PRO A 80 -39.60 19.95 -6.59
CA PRO A 80 -39.83 18.51 -6.47
C PRO A 80 -38.52 17.71 -6.35
N PRO A 81 -38.49 16.63 -5.54
CA PRO A 81 -37.33 15.76 -5.47
C PRO A 81 -37.07 15.02 -6.79
N GLY A 82 -35.81 14.79 -7.13
CA GLY A 82 -35.43 14.02 -8.33
C GLY A 82 -35.22 14.85 -9.60
N LEU A 83 -35.11 16.18 -9.48
CA LEU A 83 -34.74 17.09 -10.57
C LEU A 83 -33.23 17.33 -10.65
N HIS A 84 -32.75 17.66 -11.85
CA HIS A 84 -31.40 18.13 -12.05
C HIS A 84 -31.36 19.62 -11.75
N VAL A 85 -30.76 20.01 -10.63
CA VAL A 85 -30.64 21.43 -10.22
C VAL A 85 -29.18 21.87 -10.29
N ARG A 86 -28.93 22.98 -10.99
CA ARG A 86 -27.60 23.62 -11.05
C ARG A 86 -27.65 25.05 -10.53
N LEU A 87 -26.52 25.56 -10.06
CA LEU A 87 -26.35 26.96 -9.68
C LEU A 87 -25.49 27.64 -10.75
N ASN A 88 -26.02 28.67 -11.39
CA ASN A 88 -25.23 29.47 -12.31
C ASN A 88 -24.29 30.39 -11.49
N ILE A 89 -22.99 30.16 -11.62
CA ILE A 89 -21.95 30.80 -10.80
C ILE A 89 -21.78 32.30 -11.09
N TRP A 90 -22.30 32.80 -12.21
CA TRP A 90 -22.14 34.19 -12.62
C TRP A 90 -23.24 35.10 -12.09
N ASN A 91 -24.47 34.59 -11.98
CA ASN A 91 -25.65 35.33 -11.49
C ASN A 91 -26.16 34.81 -10.12
N GLY A 92 -25.72 33.64 -9.67
CA GLY A 92 -26.19 33.00 -8.45
C GLY A 92 -27.61 32.41 -8.56
N GLU A 93 -28.16 32.30 -9.77
CA GLU A 93 -29.52 31.80 -10.00
C GLU A 93 -29.53 30.27 -10.04
N LYS A 94 -30.55 29.68 -9.41
CA LYS A 94 -30.78 28.23 -9.45
C LYS A 94 -31.57 27.90 -10.71
N GLU A 95 -31.15 26.86 -11.43
CA GLU A 95 -31.85 26.38 -12.63
C GLU A 95 -32.16 24.89 -12.48
N GLY A 96 -33.33 24.45 -12.93
CA GLY A 96 -33.81 23.07 -12.81
C GLY A 96 -34.32 22.48 -14.13
N LYS A 97 -34.12 21.18 -14.34
CA LYS A 97 -34.75 20.39 -15.42
C LYS A 97 -35.11 18.98 -14.98
N ILE A 98 -35.97 18.30 -15.75
CA ILE A 98 -36.32 16.88 -15.52
C ILE A 98 -35.15 15.97 -15.91
N ASN A 99 -34.91 14.92 -15.12
CA ASN A 99 -33.90 13.92 -15.44
C ASN A 99 -34.42 12.98 -16.53
N VAL A 100 -34.02 13.21 -17.79
CA VAL A 100 -34.27 12.28 -18.89
C VAL A 100 -33.14 11.25 -18.92
N PRO A 101 -33.41 9.94 -18.71
CA PRO A 101 -32.38 8.92 -18.51
C PRO A 101 -31.47 8.63 -19.73
N ASP A 102 -31.70 9.26 -20.88
CA ASP A 102 -30.93 9.07 -22.13
C ASP A 102 -30.31 10.37 -22.67
N GLU A 103 -30.31 11.47 -21.91
CA GLU A 103 -29.72 12.74 -22.36
C GLU A 103 -28.19 12.74 -22.13
N ILE A 104 -27.44 12.56 -23.21
CA ILE A 104 -25.98 12.78 -23.22
C ILE A 104 -25.77 14.29 -23.33
N ASP A 105 -25.32 14.93 -22.26
CA ASP A 105 -24.98 16.35 -22.28
C ASP A 105 -23.74 16.56 -23.17
N PRO A 106 -23.85 17.24 -24.33
CA PRO A 106 -22.72 17.47 -25.23
C PRO A 106 -21.66 18.41 -24.63
N SER A 107 -21.93 19.07 -23.51
CA SER A 107 -20.92 19.84 -22.77
C SER A 107 -20.03 18.99 -21.85
N LEU A 108 -20.40 17.71 -21.63
CA LEU A 108 -19.61 16.75 -20.85
C LEU A 108 -18.69 15.88 -21.70
N GLU A 109 -18.78 15.94 -23.03
CA GLU A 109 -17.82 15.27 -23.93
C GLU A 109 -16.48 16.01 -23.92
N GLY A 110 -15.52 15.51 -23.13
CA GLY A 110 -14.13 15.97 -23.13
C GLY A 110 -13.68 16.75 -21.88
N LEU A 111 -14.53 16.86 -20.85
CA LEU A 111 -14.09 17.35 -19.54
C LEU A 111 -13.45 16.19 -18.75
N PRO A 112 -12.17 16.30 -18.35
CA PRO A 112 -11.55 15.30 -17.49
C PRO A 112 -12.24 15.35 -16.12
N THR A 113 -12.86 14.24 -15.72
CA THR A 113 -13.29 13.97 -14.34
C THR A 113 -12.08 13.64 -13.48
N ASP A 114 -11.16 14.60 -13.38
CA ASP A 114 -10.14 14.63 -12.35
C ASP A 114 -10.46 15.78 -11.41
N ASN A 115 -10.37 15.51 -10.11
CA ASN A 115 -10.42 16.53 -9.06
C ASN A 115 -9.22 17.48 -9.23
N ALA A 116 -9.33 18.42 -10.15
CA ALA A 116 -8.36 19.47 -10.38
C ALA A 116 -8.53 20.52 -9.27
N VAL A 117 -7.83 20.31 -8.16
CA VAL A 117 -7.58 21.37 -7.18
C VAL A 117 -6.76 22.44 -7.90
N VAL A 118 -7.42 23.52 -8.31
CA VAL A 118 -6.75 24.73 -8.79
C VAL A 118 -6.04 25.35 -7.60
N LEU A 119 -4.71 25.19 -7.53
CA LEU A 119 -3.88 26.01 -6.66
C LEU A 119 -3.99 27.45 -7.17
N VAL A 120 -4.74 28.28 -6.45
CA VAL A 120 -4.63 29.73 -6.60
C VAL A 120 -3.28 30.11 -5.99
N GLU A 121 -2.31 30.44 -6.85
CA GLU A 121 -1.13 31.18 -6.43
C GLU A 121 -1.59 32.57 -5.97
N GLN A 122 -1.86 32.71 -4.68
CA GLN A 122 -1.93 34.02 -4.05
C GLN A 122 -0.51 34.58 -4.02
N GLU A 123 -0.27 35.57 -4.87
CA GLU A 123 0.92 36.41 -4.83
C GLU A 123 1.06 37.02 -3.42
N GLY A 124 2.14 36.64 -2.72
CA GLY A 124 2.98 37.60 -2.00
C GLY A 124 2.44 38.32 -0.75
N GLU A 125 1.43 37.83 -0.05
CA GLU A 125 1.18 38.28 1.34
C GLU A 125 1.99 37.40 2.32
N PRO A 126 2.70 37.97 3.31
CA PRO A 126 3.31 37.17 4.36
C PRO A 126 2.17 36.47 5.09
N ARG A 127 2.03 35.15 4.87
CA ARG A 127 1.13 34.33 5.67
C ARG A 127 1.60 34.49 7.11
N ASP A 128 0.87 35.29 7.89
CA ASP A 128 0.90 35.20 9.34
C ASP A 128 0.57 33.73 9.65
N GLU A 129 1.62 32.92 9.87
CA GLU A 129 1.46 31.57 10.38
C GLU A 129 0.52 31.68 11.58
N PRO A 130 -0.59 30.93 11.62
CA PRO A 130 -1.54 31.02 12.70
C PRO A 130 -0.79 30.86 14.02
N ARG A 131 -0.68 31.96 14.79
CA ARG A 131 0.05 31.95 16.05
C ARG A 131 -0.72 31.06 17.00
N ILE A 132 -0.27 29.81 17.14
CA ILE A 132 -0.83 28.86 18.07
C ILE A 132 -0.86 29.55 19.44
N PRO A 133 -2.04 29.71 20.05
CA PRO A 133 -2.15 30.38 21.34
C PRO A 133 -1.21 29.74 22.36
N LYS A 134 -0.52 30.56 23.17
CA LYS A 134 0.33 30.05 24.25
C LYS A 134 -0.54 29.22 25.20
N GLY A 135 -0.27 27.92 25.30
CA GLY A 135 -1.04 26.98 26.10
C GLY A 135 -2.08 26.16 25.33
N ALA A 136 -2.15 26.28 24.00
CA ALA A 136 -2.85 25.29 23.19
C ALA A 136 -2.18 23.92 23.36
N PRO A 137 -2.95 22.82 23.51
CA PRO A 137 -2.39 21.48 23.51
C PRO A 137 -1.55 21.27 22.25
N GLU A 138 -0.41 20.60 22.41
CA GLU A 138 0.39 20.17 21.26
C GLU A 138 -0.50 19.29 20.37
N TYR A 139 -0.62 19.66 19.10
CA TYR A 139 -1.42 18.90 18.15
C TYR A 139 -0.78 17.53 17.97
N GLU A 140 -1.44 16.48 18.46
CA GLU A 140 -1.02 15.11 18.25
C GLU A 140 -1.45 14.68 16.83
N PRO A 141 -0.51 14.52 15.88
CA PRO A 141 -0.86 14.27 14.47
C PRO A 141 -1.52 12.90 14.27
N VAL A 142 -1.39 11.99 15.24
CA VAL A 142 -1.83 10.59 15.12
C VAL A 142 -3.30 10.39 15.51
N GLY A 143 -3.96 11.40 16.09
CA GLY A 143 -5.37 11.29 16.49
C GLY A 143 -5.68 10.14 17.46
N GLN A 144 -6.93 10.01 17.88
CA GLN A 144 -7.39 8.86 18.66
C GLN A 144 -7.86 7.76 17.72
N ILE A 145 -7.35 6.54 17.92
CA ILE A 145 -7.83 5.37 17.20
C ILE A 145 -9.25 5.08 17.71
N LYS A 146 -10.21 5.03 16.77
CA LYS A 146 -11.60 4.76 17.11
C LYS A 146 -11.76 3.30 17.50
N VAL A 147 -12.39 3.07 18.64
CA VAL A 147 -12.79 1.73 19.07
C VAL A 147 -13.99 1.31 18.20
N PRO A 148 -13.97 0.08 17.63
CA PRO A 148 -15.12 -0.48 16.94
C PRO A 148 -16.37 -0.50 17.84
N PRO A 149 -17.59 -0.33 17.30
CA PRO A 149 -18.81 -0.35 18.09
C PRO A 149 -19.05 -1.68 18.83
N VAL A 150 -18.57 -2.78 18.25
CA VAL A 150 -18.57 -4.12 18.84
C VAL A 150 -17.18 -4.69 18.63
N GLU A 151 -16.54 -5.12 19.71
CA GLU A 151 -15.27 -5.80 19.64
C GLU A 151 -15.47 -7.29 19.33
N GLU A 152 -14.63 -7.82 18.45
CA GLU A 152 -14.66 -9.24 18.10
C GLU A 152 -13.96 -10.06 19.20
N GLY A 153 -14.74 -10.78 20.00
CA GLY A 153 -14.19 -11.59 21.11
C GLY A 153 -13.19 -12.67 20.65
N SER A 154 -13.41 -13.24 19.46
CA SER A 154 -12.52 -14.24 18.85
C SER A 154 -11.10 -13.73 18.64
N PHE A 155 -10.93 -12.41 18.43
CA PHE A 155 -9.63 -11.77 18.30
C PHE A 155 -8.79 -11.92 19.58
N PHE A 156 -9.38 -11.55 20.71
CA PHE A 156 -8.69 -11.63 22.01
C PHE A 156 -8.45 -13.07 22.42
N GLU A 157 -9.38 -13.99 22.11
CA GLU A 157 -9.15 -15.42 22.29
C GLU A 157 -7.96 -15.93 21.46
N SER A 158 -7.81 -15.44 20.22
CA SER A 158 -6.70 -15.79 19.34
C SER A 158 -5.35 -15.26 19.86
N ILE A 159 -5.33 -14.06 20.43
CA ILE A 159 -4.15 -13.53 21.14
C ILE A 159 -3.75 -14.47 22.28
N GLU A 160 -4.72 -14.90 23.11
CA GLU A 160 -4.45 -15.81 24.23
C GLU A 160 -3.94 -17.18 23.78
N VAL A 161 -4.39 -17.68 22.62
CA VAL A 161 -3.84 -18.90 22.02
C VAL A 161 -2.38 -18.69 21.58
N VAL A 162 -2.09 -17.61 20.85
CA VAL A 162 -0.72 -17.32 20.38
C VAL A 162 0.25 -17.07 21.54
N LYS A 163 -0.19 -16.39 22.61
CA LYS A 163 0.64 -16.16 23.81
C LYS A 163 1.15 -17.43 24.46
N ARG A 164 0.36 -18.51 24.43
CA ARG A 164 0.76 -19.82 24.98
C ARG A 164 1.84 -20.51 24.17
N GLY A 165 2.14 -20.01 22.96
CA GLY A 165 3.09 -20.61 22.04
C GLY A 165 2.50 -21.78 21.26
N VAL A 166 3.33 -22.38 20.41
CA VAL A 166 2.92 -23.53 19.61
C VAL A 166 2.63 -24.71 20.55
N PRO A 167 1.42 -25.27 20.53
CA PRO A 167 1.08 -26.39 21.40
C PRO A 167 1.71 -27.69 20.89
N ALA A 168 1.76 -28.70 21.77
CA ALA A 168 1.94 -30.08 21.34
C ALA A 168 0.78 -30.53 20.43
N GLU A 169 0.93 -31.65 19.71
CA GLU A 169 0.06 -32.11 18.60
C GLU A 169 -1.46 -31.89 18.82
N ALA A 170 -1.97 -32.08 20.03
CA ALA A 170 -3.39 -31.94 20.36
C ALA A 170 -3.98 -30.52 20.20
N GLY A 171 -3.14 -29.48 20.07
CA GLY A 171 -3.59 -28.08 19.97
C GLY A 171 -3.31 -27.38 18.63
N GLU A 172 -2.66 -28.05 17.66
CA GLU A 172 -2.17 -27.39 16.46
C GLU A 172 -3.28 -26.75 15.60
N VAL A 173 -4.44 -27.40 15.51
CA VAL A 173 -5.58 -26.90 14.73
C VAL A 173 -6.09 -25.57 15.29
N ALA A 174 -6.21 -25.48 16.62
CA ALA A 174 -6.66 -24.25 17.29
C ALA A 174 -5.62 -23.13 17.14
N PHE A 175 -4.33 -23.48 17.19
CA PHE A 175 -3.25 -22.52 16.98
C PHE A 175 -3.23 -21.95 15.56
N ARG A 176 -3.37 -22.79 14.54
CA ARG A 176 -3.43 -22.33 13.14
C ARG A 176 -4.69 -21.49 12.87
N ALA A 177 -5.84 -21.89 13.41
CA ALA A 177 -7.06 -21.08 13.33
C ALA A 177 -6.91 -19.70 14.01
N ALA A 178 -6.18 -19.63 15.14
CA ALA A 178 -5.87 -18.37 15.79
C ALA A 178 -4.96 -17.48 14.93
N LEU A 179 -3.93 -18.05 14.28
CA LEU A 179 -3.08 -17.30 13.35
C LEU A 179 -3.87 -16.77 12.15
N GLU A 180 -4.78 -17.57 11.58
CA GLU A 180 -5.65 -17.15 10.47
C GLU A 180 -6.55 -15.97 10.88
N ASN A 181 -7.18 -16.06 12.05
CA ASN A 181 -8.03 -14.98 12.56
C ASN A 181 -7.23 -13.69 12.83
N LEU A 182 -6.03 -13.81 13.43
CA LEU A 182 -5.14 -12.65 13.63
C LEU A 182 -4.65 -12.06 12.29
N LEU A 183 -4.45 -12.89 11.27
CA LEU A 183 -4.01 -12.42 9.95
C LEU A 183 -5.05 -11.51 9.29
N GLU A 184 -6.33 -11.87 9.40
CA GLU A 184 -7.43 -11.05 8.89
C GLU A 184 -7.54 -9.72 9.66
N MET A 185 -7.48 -9.80 10.99
CA MET A 185 -7.80 -8.67 11.86
C MET A 185 -6.64 -7.71 12.13
N SER A 186 -5.39 -8.18 12.10
CA SER A 186 -4.22 -7.36 12.44
C SER A 186 -3.99 -6.16 11.52
N SER A 187 -4.52 -6.18 10.30
CA SER A 187 -4.43 -5.06 9.36
C SER A 187 -5.33 -3.87 9.72
N ASP A 188 -6.32 -4.07 10.59
CA ASP A 188 -7.13 -2.99 11.14
C ASP A 188 -6.34 -2.20 12.19
N ILE A 189 -6.46 -0.87 12.16
CA ILE A 189 -5.68 0.03 13.01
C ILE A 189 -5.93 -0.18 14.51
N TYR A 190 -7.16 -0.53 14.91
CA TYR A 190 -7.50 -0.80 16.32
C TYR A 190 -6.96 -2.15 16.75
N TYR A 191 -7.24 -3.20 15.99
CA TYR A 191 -6.83 -4.56 16.34
C TYR A 191 -5.30 -4.74 16.25
N GLY A 192 -4.64 -4.10 15.28
CA GLY A 192 -3.17 -4.05 15.22
C GLY A 192 -2.54 -3.42 16.47
N LEU A 193 -3.16 -2.37 17.02
CA LEU A 193 -2.74 -1.79 18.30
C LEU A 193 -2.98 -2.78 19.46
N LYS A 194 -4.15 -3.39 19.55
CA LYS A 194 -4.45 -4.36 20.63
C LYS A 194 -3.57 -5.60 20.63
N LEU A 195 -3.15 -6.06 19.44
CA LEU A 195 -2.18 -7.12 19.31
C LEU A 195 -0.81 -6.72 19.86
N THR A 196 -0.33 -5.52 19.49
CA THR A 196 1.01 -5.05 19.84
C THR A 196 1.14 -4.60 21.30
N GLU A 197 0.05 -4.23 21.96
CA GLU A 197 -0.03 -4.04 23.42
C GLU A 197 0.33 -5.33 24.21
N ASN A 198 0.20 -6.52 23.61
CA ASN A 198 0.56 -7.79 24.26
C ASN A 198 2.01 -8.20 23.95
N ALA A 199 2.92 -7.90 24.88
CA ALA A 199 4.34 -8.19 24.74
C ALA A 199 4.67 -9.67 24.45
N GLU A 200 3.98 -10.59 25.13
CA GLU A 200 4.15 -12.03 24.92
C GLU A 200 3.70 -12.48 23.53
N ALA A 201 2.59 -11.94 23.03
CA ALA A 201 2.09 -12.27 21.69
C ALA A 201 3.08 -11.78 20.62
N VAL A 202 3.57 -10.54 20.74
CA VAL A 202 4.57 -9.98 19.82
C VAL A 202 5.86 -10.81 19.86
N LYS A 203 6.36 -11.16 21.05
CA LYS A 203 7.54 -12.03 21.18
C LYS A 203 7.33 -13.38 20.50
N THR A 204 6.18 -14.03 20.72
CA THR A 204 5.87 -15.31 20.06
C THR A 204 5.86 -15.16 18.54
N LEU A 205 5.23 -14.12 18.00
CA LEU A 205 5.19 -13.88 16.54
C LEU A 205 6.60 -13.63 15.97
N LEU A 206 7.45 -12.87 16.67
CA LEU A 206 8.85 -12.66 16.28
C LEU A 206 9.62 -13.98 16.25
N CYS A 207 9.40 -14.83 17.26
CA CYS A 207 10.02 -16.15 17.34
C CYS A 207 9.56 -17.08 16.19
N LEU A 208 8.26 -17.16 15.93
CA LEU A 208 7.71 -17.94 14.81
C LEU A 208 8.30 -17.51 13.46
N MET A 209 8.43 -16.21 13.23
CA MET A 209 8.96 -15.66 11.98
C MET A 209 10.40 -16.13 11.70
N VAL A 210 11.23 -16.27 12.74
CA VAL A 210 12.62 -16.75 12.61
C VAL A 210 12.73 -18.28 12.64
N GLY A 211 11.59 -18.99 12.70
CA GLY A 211 11.53 -20.45 12.82
C GLY A 211 11.91 -20.97 14.20
N GLY A 212 11.86 -20.11 15.22
CA GLY A 212 12.09 -20.47 16.61
C GLY A 212 10.76 -20.67 17.34
N ASP A 213 10.53 -21.84 17.89
CA ASP A 213 9.43 -22.09 18.80
C ASP A 213 9.87 -22.99 19.96
N ALA A 214 9.14 -22.90 21.07
CA ALA A 214 9.46 -23.64 22.28
C ALA A 214 9.32 -25.16 22.10
N SER A 215 8.39 -25.61 21.25
CA SER A 215 8.11 -27.04 20.99
C SER A 215 8.88 -27.63 19.81
N GLY A 216 9.42 -26.79 18.90
CA GLY A 216 10.07 -27.24 17.67
C GLY A 216 9.09 -27.77 16.61
N SER A 217 7.79 -27.45 16.73
CA SER A 217 6.70 -27.93 15.88
C SER A 217 6.16 -26.85 14.93
N ALA A 218 6.67 -25.61 15.01
CA ALA A 218 6.30 -24.55 14.08
C ALA A 218 6.69 -24.91 12.64
N THR A 219 5.77 -24.68 11.72
CA THR A 219 5.99 -24.87 10.29
C THR A 219 6.50 -23.59 9.64
N ALA A 220 7.02 -23.71 8.41
CA ALA A 220 7.39 -22.54 7.61
C ALA A 220 6.19 -21.62 7.33
N ASP A 221 4.98 -22.19 7.24
CA ASP A 221 3.75 -21.43 6.99
C ASP A 221 3.33 -20.65 8.24
N ASP A 222 3.49 -21.22 9.43
CA ASP A 222 3.27 -20.52 10.70
C ASP A 222 4.20 -19.30 10.82
N GLY A 223 5.46 -19.43 10.42
CA GLY A 223 6.41 -18.31 10.38
C GLY A 223 6.03 -17.24 9.35
N GLN A 224 5.52 -17.63 8.18
CA GLN A 224 5.01 -16.67 7.19
C GLN A 224 3.75 -15.94 7.69
N ALA A 225 2.83 -16.64 8.33
CA ALA A 225 1.65 -16.06 8.94
C ALA A 225 2.05 -15.05 10.01
N ALA A 226 2.97 -15.41 10.91
CA ALA A 226 3.46 -14.54 11.97
C ALA A 226 4.09 -13.24 11.43
N ALA A 227 4.92 -13.35 10.39
CA ALA A 227 5.51 -12.18 9.73
C ALA A 227 4.46 -11.25 9.12
N ARG A 228 3.41 -11.81 8.50
CA ARG A 228 2.32 -11.02 7.90
C ARG A 228 1.44 -10.36 8.96
N ILE A 229 1.15 -11.06 10.05
CA ILE A 229 0.40 -10.53 11.20
C ILE A 229 1.13 -9.32 11.78
N LEU A 230 2.44 -9.45 12.06
CA LEU A 230 3.23 -8.34 12.59
C LEU A 230 3.32 -7.18 11.59
N ALA A 231 3.57 -7.46 10.32
CA ALA A 231 3.62 -6.44 9.28
C ALA A 231 2.29 -5.68 9.17
N GLY A 232 1.16 -6.40 9.14
CA GLY A 232 -0.18 -5.82 9.08
C GLY A 232 -0.48 -4.94 10.28
N ALA A 233 -0.08 -5.37 11.49
CA ALA A 233 -0.30 -4.63 12.72
C ALA A 233 0.42 -3.29 12.78
N VAL A 234 1.65 -3.21 12.26
CA VAL A 234 2.50 -2.02 12.38
C VAL A 234 2.49 -1.11 11.14
N GLN A 235 2.14 -1.65 9.97
CA GLN A 235 2.13 -0.89 8.73
C GLN A 235 1.05 0.19 8.79
N ASN A 236 1.45 1.45 8.59
CA ASN A 236 0.58 2.63 8.73
C ASN A 236 -0.05 2.79 10.13
N ASN A 237 0.54 2.18 11.16
CA ASN A 237 0.05 2.23 12.55
C ASN A 237 1.17 2.63 13.51
N VAL A 238 1.41 3.93 13.62
CA VAL A 238 2.49 4.49 14.45
C VAL A 238 2.33 4.12 15.93
N LYS A 239 1.08 4.00 16.43
CA LYS A 239 0.81 3.63 17.83
C LYS A 239 1.15 2.16 18.09
N ALA A 240 0.73 1.26 17.22
CA ALA A 240 1.10 -0.16 17.32
C ALA A 240 2.62 -0.36 17.23
N LEU A 241 3.27 0.35 16.33
CA LEU A 241 4.72 0.31 16.18
C LEU A 241 5.46 0.83 17.43
N ALA A 242 4.93 1.86 18.09
CA ALA A 242 5.46 2.35 19.36
C ALA A 242 5.30 1.33 20.50
N GLU A 243 4.23 0.52 20.52
CA GLU A 243 4.10 -0.58 21.49
C GLU A 243 5.19 -1.65 21.27
N VAL A 244 5.52 -1.97 20.01
CA VAL A 244 6.62 -2.89 19.68
C VAL A 244 7.98 -2.33 20.13
N GLU A 245 8.23 -1.03 19.94
CA GLU A 245 9.46 -0.37 20.37
C GLU A 245 9.73 -0.57 21.87
N LYS A 246 8.70 -0.46 22.71
CA LYS A 246 8.83 -0.57 24.19
C LYS A 246 9.46 -1.88 24.63
N ILE A 247 9.22 -2.96 23.88
CA ILE A 247 9.70 -4.31 24.23
C ILE A 247 10.84 -4.78 23.33
N TRP A 248 11.27 -3.97 22.35
CA TRP A 248 12.21 -4.41 21.31
C TRP A 248 13.51 -4.97 21.89
N ALA A 249 14.14 -4.21 22.78
CA ALA A 249 15.41 -4.60 23.39
C ALA A 249 15.29 -5.90 24.21
N ASP A 250 14.25 -6.01 25.03
CA ASP A 250 14.00 -7.19 25.87
C ASP A 250 13.66 -8.42 25.01
N ALA A 251 12.87 -8.23 23.94
CA ALA A 251 12.53 -9.30 23.00
C ALA A 251 13.78 -9.79 22.26
N MET A 252 14.58 -8.89 21.68
CA MET A 252 15.80 -9.25 20.94
C MET A 252 16.85 -9.95 21.81
N ALA A 253 16.97 -9.57 23.08
CA ALA A 253 17.85 -10.21 24.05
C ALA A 253 17.37 -11.60 24.51
N SER A 254 16.10 -11.93 24.29
CA SER A 254 15.50 -13.18 24.75
C SER A 254 15.72 -14.35 23.78
N THR A 255 15.45 -15.58 24.21
CA THR A 255 15.47 -16.79 23.37
C THR A 255 14.05 -17.24 23.00
N CYS A 256 13.94 -17.94 21.88
CA CYS A 256 12.68 -18.51 21.38
C CYS A 256 12.44 -19.96 21.81
N SER A 257 13.49 -20.63 22.28
CA SER A 257 13.44 -22.00 22.78
C SER A 257 14.05 -22.04 24.19
N PRO A 258 13.50 -22.84 25.11
CA PRO A 258 14.04 -22.99 26.46
C PRO A 258 15.35 -23.81 26.50
N ARG A 259 15.94 -24.14 25.34
CA ARG A 259 17.23 -24.83 25.27
C ARG A 259 18.35 -23.89 25.72
N ASP A 260 19.26 -24.40 26.55
CA ASP A 260 20.38 -23.62 27.10
C ASP A 260 21.35 -23.08 26.03
N ASP A 261 21.36 -23.68 24.84
CA ASP A 261 22.19 -23.30 23.69
C ASP A 261 21.42 -22.53 22.60
N ALA A 262 20.16 -22.16 22.85
CA ALA A 262 19.36 -21.45 21.87
C ALA A 262 19.97 -20.06 21.57
N PRO A 263 20.12 -19.69 20.28
CA PRO A 263 20.55 -18.34 19.94
C PRO A 263 19.51 -17.32 20.44
N THR A 264 19.99 -16.10 20.70
CA THR A 264 19.08 -14.98 20.96
C THR A 264 18.19 -14.73 19.75
N LEU A 265 17.00 -14.17 19.99
CA LEU A 265 16.10 -13.74 18.92
C LEU A 265 16.80 -12.74 18.01
N GLU A 266 17.66 -11.86 18.55
CA GLU A 266 18.51 -10.96 17.75
C GLU A 266 19.33 -11.76 16.71
N ALA A 267 20.10 -12.76 17.15
CA ALA A 267 20.96 -13.54 16.27
C ALA A 267 20.12 -14.31 15.23
N ALA A 268 18.99 -14.88 15.63
CA ALA A 268 18.09 -15.60 14.73
C ALA A 268 17.43 -14.67 13.70
N PHE A 269 17.03 -13.45 14.10
CA PHE A 269 16.39 -12.45 13.24
C PHE A 269 17.34 -11.95 12.15
N TYR A 270 18.58 -11.62 12.48
CA TYR A 270 19.53 -11.18 11.46
C TYR A 270 20.00 -12.35 10.57
N ALA A 271 20.08 -13.56 11.12
CA ALA A 271 20.36 -14.76 10.31
C ALA A 271 19.22 -15.08 9.32
N SER A 272 17.95 -14.83 9.68
CA SER A 272 16.81 -15.06 8.77
C SER A 272 16.70 -14.04 7.64
N LEU A 273 17.53 -12.99 7.64
CA LEU A 273 17.67 -12.01 6.56
C LEU A 273 18.85 -12.31 5.62
N MET A 274 19.50 -13.46 5.75
CA MET A 274 20.60 -13.87 4.87
C MET A 274 20.11 -14.71 3.70
N PRO A 275 20.70 -14.58 2.49
CA PRO A 275 20.44 -15.49 1.39
C PRO A 275 20.78 -16.94 1.75
N ALA A 276 19.88 -17.87 1.40
CA ALA A 276 20.17 -19.30 1.54
C ALA A 276 21.17 -19.77 0.48
N ASP A 277 22.01 -20.74 0.83
CA ASP A 277 22.93 -21.39 -0.11
C ASP A 277 22.20 -22.50 -0.88
N GLU A 278 22.06 -22.32 -2.19
CA GLU A 278 21.41 -23.29 -3.08
C GLU A 278 22.12 -24.65 -3.08
N SER A 279 23.45 -24.66 -2.90
CA SER A 279 24.24 -25.90 -2.98
C SER A 279 24.01 -26.85 -1.79
N LEU A 280 23.45 -26.33 -0.69
CA LEU A 280 23.25 -27.05 0.56
C LEU A 280 21.82 -27.57 0.75
N LEU A 281 20.88 -27.17 -0.10
CA LEU A 281 19.45 -27.43 0.07
C LEU A 281 18.85 -28.13 -1.14
N SER A 282 17.82 -28.96 -0.92
CA SER A 282 16.99 -29.42 -2.04
C SER A 282 16.24 -28.25 -2.69
N PRO A 283 15.78 -28.37 -3.95
CA PRO A 283 15.05 -27.30 -4.63
C PRO A 283 13.81 -26.79 -3.87
N GLU A 284 13.12 -27.68 -3.16
CA GLU A 284 11.96 -27.32 -2.34
C GLU A 284 12.35 -26.59 -1.06
N GLU A 285 13.39 -27.07 -0.36
CA GLU A 285 13.90 -26.42 0.85
C GLU A 285 14.46 -25.05 0.55
N TYR A 286 15.16 -24.90 -0.57
CA TYR A 286 15.65 -23.62 -1.04
C TYR A 286 14.50 -22.65 -1.34
N SER A 287 13.47 -23.10 -2.05
CA SER A 287 12.29 -22.26 -2.33
C SER A 287 11.56 -21.83 -1.04
N ARG A 288 11.43 -22.74 -0.06
CA ARG A 288 10.90 -22.41 1.27
C ARG A 288 11.78 -21.41 2.02
N ALA A 289 13.11 -21.53 1.91
CA ALA A 289 14.03 -20.58 2.51
C ALA A 289 13.90 -19.18 1.90
N VAL A 290 13.80 -19.07 0.57
CA VAL A 290 13.56 -17.80 -0.14
C VAL A 290 12.25 -17.16 0.33
N SER A 291 11.16 -17.92 0.41
CA SER A 291 9.87 -17.42 0.91
C SER A 291 9.95 -16.92 2.36
N ARG A 292 10.67 -17.62 3.22
CA ARG A 292 10.89 -17.21 4.62
C ARG A 292 11.66 -15.89 4.71
N VAL A 293 12.72 -15.71 3.92
CA VAL A 293 13.44 -14.43 3.85
C VAL A 293 12.51 -13.32 3.36
N GLY A 294 11.72 -13.59 2.32
CA GLY A 294 10.72 -12.66 1.79
C GLY A 294 9.67 -12.20 2.80
N SER A 295 9.23 -13.09 3.69
CA SER A 295 8.31 -12.77 4.78
C SER A 295 9.00 -11.98 5.90
N THR A 296 10.23 -12.33 6.25
CA THR A 296 11.01 -11.58 7.25
C THR A 296 11.30 -10.15 6.78
N VAL A 297 11.68 -9.97 5.51
CA VAL A 297 11.87 -8.64 4.90
C VAL A 297 10.58 -7.82 4.93
N PHE A 298 9.43 -8.47 4.70
CA PHE A 298 8.14 -7.80 4.75
C PHE A 298 7.79 -7.27 6.15
N ALA A 299 8.01 -8.07 7.20
CA ALA A 299 7.85 -7.61 8.58
C ALA A 299 8.88 -6.52 8.93
N ALA A 300 10.14 -6.72 8.55
CA ALA A 300 11.21 -5.75 8.78
C ALA A 300 10.87 -4.38 8.19
N LYS A 301 10.28 -4.32 6.99
CA LYS A 301 9.86 -3.07 6.33
C LYS A 301 8.96 -2.20 7.23
N GLY A 302 8.03 -2.82 7.97
CA GLY A 302 7.16 -2.11 8.90
C GLY A 302 7.87 -1.72 10.20
N LEU A 303 8.67 -2.65 10.75
CA LEU A 303 9.40 -2.45 12.00
C LEU A 303 10.43 -1.30 11.92
N VAL A 304 11.20 -1.22 10.84
CA VAL A 304 12.24 -0.19 10.66
C VAL A 304 11.70 1.20 10.35
N GLN A 305 10.37 1.38 10.31
CA GLN A 305 9.80 2.73 10.29
C GLN A 305 9.99 3.43 11.64
N ASN A 306 10.15 2.67 12.73
CA ASN A 306 10.48 3.23 14.03
C ASN A 306 11.97 3.59 14.09
N PRO A 307 12.34 4.83 14.49
CA PRO A 307 13.73 5.24 14.55
C PRO A 307 14.63 4.36 15.44
N ALA A 308 14.18 3.96 16.62
CA ALA A 308 14.99 3.14 17.53
C ALA A 308 15.25 1.74 16.97
N ILE A 309 14.20 1.10 16.42
CA ILE A 309 14.33 -0.21 15.76
C ILE A 309 15.21 -0.10 14.51
N ARG A 310 15.06 0.98 13.73
CA ARG A 310 15.88 1.23 12.54
C ARG A 310 17.35 1.40 12.87
N ASP A 311 17.66 2.14 13.92
CA ASP A 311 19.04 2.41 14.33
C ASP A 311 19.71 1.11 14.83
N ASP A 312 18.98 0.28 15.58
CA ASP A 312 19.44 -1.07 15.94
C ASP A 312 19.65 -1.96 14.69
N PHE A 313 18.69 -1.95 13.76
CA PHE A 313 18.78 -2.67 12.49
C PHE A 313 20.04 -2.31 11.69
N LEU A 314 20.37 -1.02 11.62
CA LEU A 314 21.58 -0.54 10.96
C LEU A 314 22.84 -0.97 11.72
N ALA A 315 22.85 -0.82 13.05
CA ALA A 315 23.99 -1.15 13.90
C ALA A 315 24.35 -2.65 13.86
N LYS A 316 23.36 -3.53 13.68
CA LYS A 316 23.53 -4.99 13.66
C LYS A 316 23.76 -5.56 12.26
N GLY A 317 24.00 -4.70 11.27
CA GLY A 317 24.33 -5.13 9.91
C GLY A 317 23.12 -5.54 9.07
N GLY A 318 21.90 -5.18 9.46
CA GLY A 318 20.69 -5.46 8.70
C GLY A 318 20.77 -4.95 7.26
N MET A 319 21.43 -3.80 7.04
CA MET A 319 21.66 -3.29 5.69
C MET A 319 22.56 -4.16 4.82
N ARG A 320 23.65 -4.71 5.39
CA ARG A 320 24.52 -5.65 4.67
C ARG A 320 23.72 -6.84 4.18
N ASN A 321 22.84 -7.37 5.02
CA ASN A 321 21.99 -8.51 4.69
C ASN A 321 21.01 -8.17 3.54
N LEU A 322 20.40 -6.97 3.56
CA LEU A 322 19.54 -6.51 2.46
C LEU A 322 20.30 -6.38 1.13
N VAL A 323 21.53 -5.90 1.16
CA VAL A 323 22.38 -5.80 -0.04
C VAL A 323 22.74 -7.18 -0.59
N GLU A 324 23.03 -8.14 0.27
CA GLU A 324 23.27 -9.53 -0.14
C GLU A 324 22.05 -10.16 -0.80
N ILE A 325 20.84 -9.87 -0.31
CA ILE A 325 19.59 -10.27 -0.97
C ILE A 325 19.45 -9.62 -2.36
N LEU A 326 19.73 -8.32 -2.49
CA LEU A 326 19.69 -7.62 -3.78
C LEU A 326 20.74 -8.17 -4.77
N ALA A 327 21.87 -8.64 -4.27
CA ALA A 327 22.93 -9.24 -5.08
C ALA A 327 22.63 -10.68 -5.52
N ALA A 328 21.59 -11.32 -4.97
CA ALA A 328 21.30 -12.73 -5.23
C ALA A 328 21.13 -13.04 -6.73
N GLY A 329 21.78 -14.14 -7.13
CA GLY A 329 22.02 -14.59 -8.51
C GLY A 329 20.83 -15.25 -9.22
N ASP A 330 19.77 -15.56 -8.48
CA ASP A 330 18.73 -16.49 -8.90
C ASP A 330 17.36 -15.78 -9.02
N GLU A 331 16.62 -16.08 -10.08
CA GLU A 331 15.33 -15.46 -10.40
C GLU A 331 14.27 -15.69 -9.32
N ARG A 332 14.37 -16.77 -8.54
CA ARG A 332 13.47 -17.02 -7.40
C ARG A 332 13.55 -15.90 -6.36
N TRP A 333 14.65 -15.16 -6.30
CA TRP A 333 14.80 -13.99 -5.41
C TRP A 333 14.07 -12.75 -5.90
N ALA A 334 13.61 -12.69 -7.16
CA ALA A 334 13.01 -11.48 -7.72
C ALA A 334 11.89 -10.87 -6.85
N PRO A 335 10.92 -11.64 -6.31
CA PRO A 335 9.88 -11.08 -5.45
C PRO A 335 10.45 -10.51 -4.14
N VAL A 336 11.47 -11.15 -3.57
CA VAL A 336 12.13 -10.71 -2.34
C VAL A 336 12.94 -9.43 -2.61
N GLN A 337 13.66 -9.39 -3.72
CA GLN A 337 14.45 -8.22 -4.13
C GLN A 337 13.57 -7.00 -4.38
N ARG A 338 12.36 -7.16 -4.93
CA ARG A 338 11.37 -6.07 -4.97
C ARG A 338 11.03 -5.54 -3.59
N LYS A 339 10.72 -6.43 -2.65
CA LYS A 339 10.39 -6.03 -1.27
C LYS A 339 11.55 -5.28 -0.61
N VAL A 340 12.78 -5.74 -0.80
CA VAL A 340 13.98 -5.01 -0.34
C VAL A 340 14.07 -3.65 -1.01
N GLY A 341 13.83 -3.56 -2.32
CA GLY A 341 13.81 -2.30 -3.05
C GLY A 341 12.81 -1.31 -2.46
N HIS A 342 11.56 -1.73 -2.26
CA HIS A 342 10.54 -0.90 -1.62
C HIS A 342 10.92 -0.49 -0.19
N LEU A 343 11.47 -1.41 0.61
CA LEU A 343 11.96 -1.08 1.95
C LEU A 343 13.02 0.04 1.89
N LEU A 344 14.00 -0.07 0.98
CA LEU A 344 15.06 0.93 0.85
C LEU A 344 14.54 2.30 0.39
N LEU A 345 13.59 2.33 -0.54
CA LEU A 345 12.93 3.57 -0.96
C LEU A 345 12.20 4.22 0.20
N ASP A 346 11.22 3.50 0.74
CA ASP A 346 10.27 4.05 1.71
C ASP A 346 10.97 4.47 3.01
N THR A 347 12.04 3.77 3.41
CA THR A 347 12.69 4.00 4.71
C THR A 347 13.90 4.94 4.62
N PHE A 348 14.69 4.89 3.54
CA PHE A 348 16.01 5.53 3.52
C PHE A 348 16.25 6.51 2.36
N LEU A 349 15.62 6.30 1.21
CA LEU A 349 15.98 7.02 -0.02
C LEU A 349 14.92 8.01 -0.51
N ASP A 350 13.65 7.82 -0.12
CA ASP A 350 12.52 8.57 -0.66
C ASP A 350 11.79 9.40 0.40
N PRO A 351 12.02 10.73 0.47
CA PRO A 351 11.34 11.60 1.43
C PRO A 351 9.82 11.61 1.26
N GLU A 352 9.33 11.44 0.03
CA GLU A 352 7.89 11.37 -0.26
C GLU A 352 7.28 10.07 0.27
N GLY A 353 8.10 9.01 0.36
CA GLY A 353 7.74 7.72 0.94
C GLY A 353 7.92 7.64 2.46
N GLY A 354 8.32 8.74 3.11
CA GLY A 354 8.54 8.80 4.57
C GLY A 354 10.00 8.67 5.03
N ALA A 355 10.96 8.61 4.10
CA ALA A 355 12.36 8.40 4.46
C ALA A 355 13.01 9.61 5.14
N THR A 356 13.73 9.35 6.23
CA THR A 356 14.63 10.35 6.83
C THR A 356 15.97 10.31 6.11
N LEU A 357 16.26 11.33 5.30
CA LEU A 357 17.50 11.39 4.53
C LEU A 357 18.73 11.50 5.44
N GLY A 358 19.84 10.90 5.01
CA GLY A 358 21.12 10.97 5.70
C GLY A 358 21.31 9.90 6.78
N VAL A 359 20.25 9.18 7.16
CA VAL A 359 20.34 7.99 8.02
C VAL A 359 21.15 6.89 7.33
N TRP A 360 20.83 6.62 6.06
CA TRP A 360 21.55 5.69 5.20
C TRP A 360 21.31 6.01 3.71
N PRO A 361 22.28 5.76 2.81
CA PRO A 361 23.70 5.52 3.08
C PRO A 361 24.37 6.74 3.70
N GLN A 362 25.24 6.49 4.67
CA GLN A 362 26.13 7.49 5.22
C GLN A 362 27.31 7.64 4.26
N GLY A 363 27.52 8.83 3.70
CA GLY A 363 28.53 9.04 2.68
C GLY A 363 29.93 8.68 3.17
N GLN A 364 30.45 7.54 2.76
CA GLN A 364 31.88 7.42 2.50
C GLN A 364 32.07 7.80 1.03
N ALA A 365 32.86 8.83 0.78
CA ALA A 365 33.26 9.17 -0.57
C ALA A 365 33.80 7.89 -1.21
N ALA A 366 33.16 7.44 -2.29
CA ALA A 366 33.82 6.55 -3.23
C ALA A 366 35.14 7.23 -3.55
N GLY A 367 36.25 6.64 -3.09
CA GLY A 367 37.56 7.04 -3.56
C GLY A 367 37.49 7.01 -5.07
N ASP A 368 37.73 8.16 -5.67
CA ASP A 368 37.84 8.32 -7.11
C ASP A 368 38.73 7.17 -7.62
N ASP A 369 38.18 6.34 -8.51
CA ASP A 369 38.95 5.39 -9.32
C ASP A 369 39.84 6.22 -10.25
N GLY A 370 40.88 6.78 -9.66
CA GLY A 370 42.01 7.40 -10.32
C GLY A 370 43.18 6.45 -10.17
N ASP A 371 43.49 5.75 -11.25
CA ASP A 371 44.75 5.07 -11.50
C ASP A 371 45.92 5.75 -10.77
N ASN A 372 46.42 5.11 -9.72
CA ASN A 372 47.81 5.22 -9.34
C ASN A 372 48.22 3.99 -8.54
N ALA A 373 48.87 3.08 -9.28
CA ALA A 373 49.79 2.11 -8.73
C ALA A 373 50.75 2.79 -7.75
N ASN A 374 50.64 2.46 -6.47
CA ASN A 374 51.83 2.42 -5.62
C ASN A 374 51.70 1.31 -4.59
N MET A 375 52.11 0.13 -5.06
CA MET A 375 52.45 -1.02 -4.26
C MET A 375 53.58 -0.63 -3.30
N SER A 376 53.27 -0.43 -2.02
CA SER A 376 54.27 -0.49 -0.96
C SER A 376 53.95 -1.66 -0.03
N SER A 377 54.71 -2.72 -0.29
CA SER A 377 54.79 -3.94 0.50
C SER A 377 55.24 -3.62 1.93
N CYS A 378 54.43 -3.97 2.93
CA CYS A 378 54.95 -4.24 4.27
C CYS A 378 55.33 -5.72 4.34
N LYS A 379 56.62 -6.01 4.16
CA LYS A 379 57.18 -7.31 4.52
C LYS A 379 57.32 -7.40 6.03
N GLN A 380 56.81 -8.49 6.56
CA GLN A 380 56.92 -8.91 7.94
C GLN A 380 58.30 -9.56 8.14
N SER A 381 59.17 -8.96 8.94
CA SER A 381 60.26 -9.67 9.62
C SER A 381 60.81 -8.84 10.77
N ASP A 382 60.57 -9.34 11.98
CA ASP A 382 61.33 -9.29 13.22
C ASP A 382 62.15 -8.05 13.64
N ALA A 383 61.97 -7.77 14.94
CA ALA A 383 62.70 -6.84 15.81
C ALA A 383 62.24 -5.38 15.83
N ALA A 384 61.82 -4.96 17.03
CA ALA A 384 61.32 -3.66 17.41
C ALA A 384 62.19 -2.48 16.94
N SER A 385 61.58 -1.50 16.26
CA SER A 385 61.77 -0.06 16.51
C SER A 385 60.92 0.81 15.56
N ILE A 386 60.07 1.66 16.16
CA ILE A 386 59.66 3.00 15.70
C ILE A 386 58.98 3.13 14.31
N CYS A 387 57.64 3.18 14.33
CA CYS A 387 56.84 4.09 13.50
C CYS A 387 55.96 4.92 14.44
N SER A 388 56.55 5.97 15.03
CA SER A 388 55.82 6.98 15.80
C SER A 388 55.47 8.15 14.89
N GLN A 389 54.22 8.61 15.00
CA GLN A 389 53.63 9.82 14.40
C GLN A 389 53.09 9.67 12.97
N THR A 390 51.94 9.00 12.85
CA THR A 390 50.96 9.37 11.82
C THR A 390 50.38 10.73 12.20
N PRO A 391 50.42 11.75 11.33
CA PRO A 391 49.64 12.97 11.55
C PRO A 391 48.18 12.56 11.72
N LEU A 392 47.47 13.16 12.67
CA LEU A 392 46.01 13.10 12.71
C LEU A 392 45.50 13.58 11.35
N LEU A 393 45.18 12.64 10.47
CA LEU A 393 44.43 12.92 9.26
C LEU A 393 43.16 13.63 9.72
N PRO A 394 42.78 14.77 9.12
CA PRO A 394 41.50 15.37 9.41
C PRO A 394 40.44 14.29 9.22
N SER A 395 39.57 14.09 10.22
CA SER A 395 38.39 13.25 10.08
C SER A 395 37.76 13.56 8.72
N PRO A 396 37.46 12.55 7.88
CA PRO A 396 36.97 12.79 6.54
C PRO A 396 35.82 13.78 6.64
N ARG A 397 35.97 14.95 6.01
CA ARG A 397 34.88 15.92 5.94
C ARG A 397 33.73 15.18 5.31
N TYR A 398 32.67 14.98 6.08
CA TYR A 398 31.42 14.48 5.57
C TYR A 398 30.97 15.44 4.47
N ASP A 399 31.10 14.99 3.22
CA ASP A 399 30.64 15.76 2.06
C ASP A 399 29.16 15.44 1.85
N GLU A 400 28.31 16.24 2.50
CA GLU A 400 26.84 16.14 2.38
C GLU A 400 26.39 16.27 0.92
N ALA A 401 27.09 17.04 0.08
CA ALA A 401 26.74 17.18 -1.33
C ALA A 401 27.02 15.88 -2.11
N ALA A 402 28.17 15.24 -1.85
CA ALA A 402 28.50 13.93 -2.41
C ALA A 402 27.52 12.85 -1.92
N ALA A 403 27.19 12.83 -0.63
CA ALA A 403 26.22 11.90 -0.05
C ALA A 403 24.82 12.10 -0.64
N ALA A 404 24.35 13.34 -0.77
CA ALA A 404 23.07 13.67 -1.39
C ALA A 404 23.02 13.27 -2.88
N SER A 405 24.11 13.48 -3.63
CA SER A 405 24.23 13.03 -5.03
C SER A 405 24.16 11.51 -5.14
N HIS A 406 24.86 10.79 -4.26
CA HIS A 406 24.83 9.34 -4.21
C HIS A 406 23.42 8.80 -3.88
N ARG A 407 22.74 9.36 -2.87
CA ARG A 407 21.36 9.01 -2.53
C ARG A 407 20.39 9.22 -3.71
N ARG A 408 20.50 10.34 -4.42
CA ARG A 408 19.68 10.61 -5.62
C ARG A 408 19.91 9.56 -6.70
N ARG A 409 21.18 9.20 -6.98
CA ARG A 409 21.51 8.17 -7.97
C ARG A 409 20.95 6.80 -7.60
N LEU A 410 21.06 6.40 -6.33
CA LEU A 410 20.46 5.15 -5.83
C LEU A 410 18.94 5.16 -5.96
N ARG A 411 18.27 6.22 -5.49
CA ARG A 411 16.81 6.39 -5.60
C ARG A 411 16.35 6.25 -7.05
N THR A 412 17.00 6.96 -7.99
CA THR A 412 16.64 6.89 -9.41
C THR A 412 16.80 5.47 -9.95
N LYS A 413 17.96 4.82 -9.72
CA LYS A 413 18.21 3.46 -10.21
C LYS A 413 17.21 2.45 -9.66
N LEU A 414 16.92 2.53 -8.36
CA LEU A 414 15.99 1.60 -7.73
C LEU A 414 14.56 1.84 -8.22
N ARG A 415 14.12 3.10 -8.35
CA ARG A 415 12.83 3.43 -8.98
C ARG A 415 12.76 2.89 -10.41
N THR A 416 13.80 3.06 -11.22
CA THR A 416 13.83 2.53 -12.59
C THR A 416 13.78 1.00 -12.61
N ALA A 417 14.54 0.33 -11.74
CA ALA A 417 14.55 -1.13 -11.64
C ALA A 417 13.18 -1.70 -11.19
N LEU A 418 12.39 -0.90 -10.48
CA LEU A 418 11.04 -1.26 -10.02
C LEU A 418 9.93 -0.77 -10.96
N SER A 419 10.16 0.24 -11.81
CA SER A 419 9.14 0.88 -12.64
C SER A 419 8.79 0.13 -13.93
N ASP A 420 9.61 -0.83 -14.36
CA ASP A 420 9.26 -1.75 -15.46
C ASP A 420 8.17 -2.76 -15.06
N VAL A 421 7.70 -2.68 -13.82
CA VAL A 421 6.53 -3.38 -13.32
C VAL A 421 5.36 -2.41 -13.37
N GLY A 422 4.38 -2.68 -14.23
CA GLY A 422 3.11 -1.93 -14.28
C GLY A 422 2.50 -1.75 -12.89
N THR A 423 1.72 -0.68 -12.72
CA THR A 423 1.07 -0.34 -11.44
C THR A 423 0.46 -1.56 -10.75
N PRO A 424 0.62 -1.72 -9.42
CA PRO A 424 0.00 -2.82 -8.71
C PRO A 424 -1.51 -2.81 -9.00
N PRO A 425 -2.15 -3.97 -9.26
CA PRO A 425 -3.59 -4.01 -9.42
C PRO A 425 -4.22 -3.51 -8.11
N THR A 426 -5.03 -2.46 -8.23
CA THR A 426 -5.92 -2.02 -7.17
C THR A 426 -6.81 -3.20 -6.76
N SER A 427 -6.68 -3.58 -5.49
CA SER A 427 -7.58 -4.46 -4.73
C SER A 427 -8.24 -5.62 -5.52
N ARG A 428 -7.47 -6.68 -5.80
CA ARG A 428 -8.03 -8.04 -5.74
C ARG A 428 -6.93 -9.01 -5.32
N TYR A 429 -6.80 -9.14 -4.00
CA TYR A 429 -5.96 -10.14 -3.35
C TYR A 429 -6.53 -11.53 -3.66
N ASP A 430 -5.77 -12.39 -4.34
CA ASP A 430 -6.10 -13.80 -4.47
C ASP A 430 -5.58 -14.53 -3.23
N ALA A 431 -6.50 -14.83 -2.31
CA ALA A 431 -6.21 -15.43 -1.01
C ALA A 431 -5.65 -16.86 -1.11
N ALA A 432 -5.67 -17.49 -2.29
CA ALA A 432 -5.34 -18.91 -2.42
C ALA A 432 -3.90 -19.22 -2.88
N HIS A 433 -3.14 -18.26 -3.45
CA HIS A 433 -1.90 -18.63 -4.16
C HIS A 433 -0.62 -17.85 -3.85
N GLY A 434 -0.63 -16.77 -3.07
CA GLY A 434 0.63 -16.14 -2.59
C GLY A 434 1.67 -15.75 -3.67
N LEU A 435 1.29 -15.75 -4.95
CA LEU A 435 2.13 -15.44 -6.08
C LEU A 435 1.56 -14.18 -6.71
N GLU A 436 2.21 -13.05 -6.42
CA GLU A 436 2.12 -11.87 -7.26
C GLU A 436 2.46 -12.29 -8.69
N THR A 437 1.67 -11.84 -9.67
CA THR A 437 2.03 -11.99 -11.07
C THR A 437 3.46 -11.45 -11.29
N PRO A 438 4.30 -12.12 -12.08
CA PRO A 438 5.67 -11.69 -12.28
C PRO A 438 5.66 -10.45 -13.17
N GLY A 439 5.51 -9.28 -12.55
CA GLY A 439 6.06 -8.05 -13.11
C GLY A 439 7.55 -8.26 -13.37
N HIS A 440 8.01 -7.97 -14.58
CA HIS A 440 9.42 -8.13 -14.93
C HIS A 440 10.27 -7.18 -14.09
N VAL A 441 11.13 -7.74 -13.25
CA VAL A 441 12.12 -6.99 -12.48
C VAL A 441 13.41 -7.03 -13.25
N ASP A 442 14.02 -5.89 -13.50
CA ASP A 442 15.38 -5.87 -14.08
C ASP A 442 16.39 -6.29 -13.00
N LEU A 443 16.60 -7.61 -12.92
CA LEU A 443 17.55 -8.23 -11.99
C LEU A 443 18.99 -7.75 -12.22
N VAL A 444 19.33 -7.36 -13.46
CA VAL A 444 20.66 -6.81 -13.78
C VAL A 444 20.80 -5.42 -13.16
N MET A 445 19.76 -4.58 -13.26
CA MET A 445 19.73 -3.28 -12.59
C MET A 445 19.80 -3.41 -11.07
N LEU A 446 19.03 -4.31 -10.44
CA LEU A 446 19.05 -4.49 -8.98
C LEU A 446 20.41 -4.97 -8.48
N ARG A 447 21.07 -5.90 -9.18
CA ARG A 447 22.46 -6.27 -8.87
C ARG A 447 23.43 -5.12 -9.07
N GLY A 448 23.22 -4.32 -10.13
CA GLY A 448 24.00 -3.11 -10.37
C GLY A 448 23.76 -1.99 -9.33
N VAL A 449 22.63 -2.03 -8.62
CA VAL A 449 22.38 -1.21 -7.43
C VAL A 449 23.12 -1.81 -6.24
N ALA A 450 23.00 -3.12 -5.99
CA ALA A 450 23.71 -3.81 -4.92
C ALA A 450 25.23 -3.62 -4.97
N ALA A 451 25.84 -3.67 -6.15
CA ALA A 451 27.28 -3.44 -6.33
C ALA A 451 27.73 -1.99 -6.11
N ARG A 452 26.80 -1.03 -6.07
CA ARG A 452 27.08 0.40 -5.84
C ARG A 452 26.81 0.85 -4.42
N ILE A 453 25.99 0.08 -3.70
CA ILE A 453 25.80 0.19 -2.26
C ILE A 453 27.02 -0.44 -1.59
#